data_AF-A0A1I6C2W3-F1
#
_entry.id   AF-A0A1I6C2W3-F1
#
_cell.length_a   1.000
_cell.length_b   1.000
_cell.length_c   1.000
_cell.angle_alpha   90.00
_cell.angle_beta   90.00
_cell.angle_gamma   90.00
#
_symmetry.space_group_name_H-M   'P 1'
#
loop_
_entity.id
_entity.type
_entity.pdbx_description
1 polymer ?
#
loop_
_entity_poly.entity_id
_entity_poly.type
_entity_poly.pdbx_seq_one_letter_code
_entity_poly.pdbx_strand_id
1 'polypeptide(L)' 'MRQEVGIPVSSAWGFGEPHIAEQVVRDGQLDLVMVGKAHLANPHWAYHAARELKVDLASWTLPAPYGHWLERY' A
#
# COMPACT_ATOMS: atom_id res chain seq x y z
N MET A 1 8.03 20.71 -1.79
CA MET A 1 9.08 19.92 -1.10
C MET A 1 9.83 18.95 -2.01
N ARG A 2 9.29 17.82 -2.47
CA ARG A 2 10.05 16.88 -3.33
C ARG A 2 10.61 17.53 -4.59
N GLN A 3 9.77 18.23 -5.36
CA GLN A 3 10.17 18.93 -6.57
C GLN A 3 11.17 20.08 -6.34
N GLU A 4 11.19 20.63 -5.12
CA GLU A 4 12.03 21.78 -4.77
C GLU A 4 13.42 21.36 -4.26
N VAL A 5 13.51 20.19 -3.61
CA VAL A 5 14.73 19.77 -2.91
C VAL A 5 15.38 18.53 -3.55
N GLY A 6 14.66 17.77 -4.38
CA GLY A 6 15.19 16.60 -5.10
C GLY A 6 15.51 15.39 -4.22
N ILE A 7 14.99 15.35 -2.98
CA ILE A 7 15.22 14.27 -2.01
C ILE A 7 13.95 13.43 -1.89
N PRO A 8 14.06 12.08 -1.76
CA PRO A 8 12.90 11.23 -1.53
C PRO A 8 12.11 11.61 -0.28
N VAL A 9 10.78 11.65 -0.36
CA VAL A 9 9.93 12.04 0.76
C VAL A 9 8.87 10.97 1.09
N SER A 10 8.56 10.87 2.38
CA SER A 10 7.48 10.05 2.90
C SER A 10 6.55 10.89 3.75
N SER A 11 5.25 10.58 3.73
CA SER A 11 4.26 11.20 4.60
C SER A 11 3.29 10.17 5.16
N ALA A 12 2.68 10.54 6.29
CA ALA A 12 1.61 9.80 6.95
C ALA A 12 0.35 10.67 7.01
N TRP A 13 -0.76 10.08 7.47
CA TRP A 13 -2.08 10.70 7.70
C TRP A 13 -3.02 10.68 6.47
N GLY A 14 -4.09 9.89 6.54
CA GLY A 14 -5.13 9.82 5.49
C GLY A 14 -4.89 8.77 4.39
N PHE A 15 -3.67 8.24 4.25
CA PHE A 15 -3.35 7.22 3.23
C PHE A 15 -3.74 5.78 3.57
N GLY A 16 -4.75 5.61 4.44
CA GLY A 16 -5.29 4.28 4.75
C GLY A 16 -6.16 3.70 3.62
N GLU A 17 -6.53 4.53 2.65
CA GLU A 17 -7.27 4.15 1.46
C GLU A 17 -6.29 3.75 0.33
N PRO A 18 -6.32 2.52 -0.18
CA PRO A 18 -5.36 2.03 -1.19
C PRO A 18 -5.26 2.90 -2.44
N HIS A 19 -6.38 3.42 -2.95
CA HIS A 19 -6.38 4.24 -4.16
C HIS A 19 -5.70 5.61 -3.95
N ILE A 20 -5.85 6.19 -2.76
CA ILE A 20 -5.17 7.45 -2.42
C ILE A 20 -3.66 7.21 -2.30
N ALA A 21 -3.26 6.09 -1.67
CA ALA A 21 -1.86 5.70 -1.54
C ALA A 21 -1.20 5.48 -2.92
N GLU A 22 -1.87 4.78 -3.84
CA GLU A 22 -1.41 4.58 -5.22
C GLU A 22 -1.27 5.92 -5.96
N GLN A 23 -2.29 6.78 -5.87
CA GLN A 23 -2.31 8.04 -6.60
C GLN A 23 -1.14 8.96 -6.20
N VAL A 24 -0.87 9.13 -4.90
CA VAL A 24 0.20 10.05 -4.46
C VAL A 24 1.61 9.56 -4.83
N VAL A 25 1.79 8.24 -4.92
CA VAL A 25 3.04 7.64 -5.41
C VAL A 25 3.15 7.82 -6.93
N ARG A 26 2.07 7.51 -7.67
CA ARG A 26 2.01 7.65 -9.13
C ARG A 26 2.23 9.09 -9.59
N ASP A 27 1.67 10.06 -8.87
CA ASP A 27 1.80 11.49 -9.14
C ASP A 27 3.18 12.04 -8.72
N GLY A 28 4.03 11.20 -8.12
CA GLY A 28 5.37 11.57 -7.67
C GLY A 28 5.37 12.60 -6.54
N GLN A 29 4.28 12.67 -5.77
CA GLN A 29 4.18 13.54 -4.59
C GLN A 29 4.93 12.94 -3.41
N LEU A 30 4.88 11.60 -3.28
CA LEU A 30 5.59 10.82 -2.28
C LEU A 30 6.34 9.67 -2.95
N ASP A 31 7.50 9.33 -2.41
CA ASP A 31 8.25 8.13 -2.83
C ASP A 31 7.88 6.92 -1.95
N LEU A 32 7.38 7.17 -0.74
CA LEU A 32 6.88 6.13 0.18
C LEU A 32 5.68 6.63 0.99
N VAL A 33 4.64 5.80 1.09
CA VAL A 33 3.43 6.07 1.86
C VAL A 33 3.50 5.37 3.21
N MET A 34 3.37 6.11 4.31
CA MET A 34 3.34 5.55 5.67
C MET A 34 1.89 5.33 6.14
N VAL A 35 1.52 4.07 6.38
CA VAL A 35 0.15 3.68 6.74
C VAL A 35 0.09 3.19 8.19
N GLY A 36 -0.46 4.01 9.09
CA GLY A 36 -0.54 3.71 10.53
C GLY A 36 -1.85 3.08 10.97
N LYS A 37 -2.90 3.90 11.15
CA LYS A 37 -4.21 3.46 11.69
C LYS A 37 -4.82 2.28 10.94
N ALA A 38 -4.65 2.21 9.62
CA ALA A 38 -5.20 1.13 8.82
C ALA A 38 -4.51 -0.22 9.11
N HIS A 39 -3.20 -0.22 9.41
CA HIS A 39 -2.50 -1.42 9.89
C HIS A 39 -2.94 -1.83 11.30
N LEU A 40 -3.27 -0.88 12.18
CA LEU A 40 -3.82 -1.18 13.51
C LEU A 40 -5.21 -1.84 13.42
N ALA A 41 -6.05 -1.40 12.47
CA ALA A 41 -7.37 -1.98 12.25
C ALA A 41 -7.30 -3.32 11.48
N ASN A 42 -6.38 -3.43 10.53
CA ASN A 42 -6.15 -4.62 9.72
C ASN A 42 -4.64 -4.87 9.58
N PRO A 43 -4.05 -5.83 10.33
CA PRO A 43 -2.64 -6.15 10.22
C PRO A 43 -2.19 -6.58 8.82
N HIS A 44 -3.11 -7.12 8.01
CA HIS A 44 -2.89 -7.51 6.63
C HIS A 44 -3.34 -6.43 5.64
N TRP A 45 -3.28 -5.15 6.03
CA TRP A 45 -3.70 -4.03 5.18
C TRP A 45 -2.98 -4.02 3.82
N ALA A 46 -1.70 -4.41 3.75
CA ALA A 46 -0.96 -4.50 2.49
C ALA A 46 -1.60 -5.50 1.50
N TYR A 47 -2.11 -6.63 1.98
CA TYR A 47 -2.87 -7.59 1.17
C TYR A 47 -4.20 -7.00 0.70
N HIS A 48 -4.92 -6.33 1.60
CA HIS A 48 -6.14 -5.60 1.24
C HIS A 48 -5.86 -4.57 0.14
N ALA A 49 -4.81 -3.76 0.28
CA ALA A 49 -4.43 -2.78 -0.72
C ALA A 49 -4.07 -3.41 -2.08
N ALA A 50 -3.33 -4.52 -2.08
CA ALA A 50 -3.00 -5.25 -3.30
C ALA A 50 -4.26 -5.77 -4.02
N ARG A 51 -5.29 -6.22 -3.28
CA ARG A 51 -6.56 -6.64 -3.87
C ARG A 51 -7.34 -5.47 -4.46
N GLU A 52 -7.50 -4.38 -3.72
CA GLU A 52 -8.22 -3.19 -4.19
C GLU A 52 -7.55 -2.59 -5.43
N LEU A 53 -6.22 -2.57 -5.46
CA LEU A 53 -5.43 -2.09 -6.60
C LEU A 53 -5.28 -3.11 -7.74
N LYS A 54 -5.89 -4.30 -7.59
CA LYS A 54 -5.86 -5.39 -8.59
C LYS A 54 -4.43 -5.78 -9.01
N VAL A 55 -3.53 -5.83 -8.03
CA VAL A 55 -2.16 -6.34 -8.24
C VAL A 55 -2.25 -7.84 -8.53
N ASP A 56 -1.55 -8.27 -9.58
CA ASP A 56 -1.43 -9.70 -9.89
C ASP A 56 -0.88 -10.47 -8.69
N LEU A 57 -1.45 -11.65 -8.41
CA LEU A 57 -1.02 -12.49 -7.29
C LEU A 57 -1.10 -11.78 -5.93
N ALA A 58 -2.09 -10.90 -5.71
CA ALA A 58 -2.24 -10.14 -4.47
C ALA A 58 -2.14 -10.98 -3.19
N SER A 59 -2.63 -12.22 -3.18
CA SER A 59 -2.53 -13.15 -2.03
C SER A 59 -1.09 -13.45 -1.59
N TRP A 60 -0.13 -13.38 -2.50
CA TRP A 60 1.29 -13.59 -2.24
C TRP A 60 1.99 -12.40 -1.57
N THR A 61 1.26 -11.31 -1.30
CA THR A 61 1.72 -10.31 -0.32
C THR A 61 1.76 -10.86 1.10
N LEU A 62 1.04 -11.97 1.37
CA LEU A 62 1.10 -12.71 2.62
C LEU A 62 2.04 -13.91 2.50
N PRO A 63 2.55 -14.43 3.64
CA PRO A 63 3.32 -15.67 3.68
C PRO A 63 2.62 -16.85 2.99
N ALA A 64 3.41 -17.80 2.46
CA ALA A 64 2.91 -18.96 1.71
C ALA A 64 1.75 -19.74 2.36
N PRO A 65 1.70 -19.94 3.69
CA PRO A 65 0.55 -20.59 4.34
C PRO A 65 -0.79 -19.86 4.16
N TYR A 66 -0.79 -18.56 3.87
CA TYR A 66 -2.00 -17.79 3.55
C TYR A 66 -2.17 -17.60 2.04
N GLY A 67 -1.07 -17.25 1.35
CA GLY A 67 -1.09 -16.96 -0.08
C GLY A 67 -1.66 -18.10 -0.92
N HIS A 68 -1.26 -19.34 -0.62
CA HIS A 68 -1.71 -20.52 -1.36
C HIS A 68 -3.23 -20.75 -1.30
N TRP A 69 -3.86 -20.49 -0.16
CA TRP A 69 -5.30 -20.70 0.02
C TRP A 69 -6.13 -19.52 -0.50
N LEU A 70 -5.60 -18.30 -0.36
CA LEU A 70 -6.28 -17.06 -0.77
C LEU A 70 -6.13 -16.77 -2.26
N GLU A 71 -5.25 -17.46 -2.98
CA GLU A 71 -5.13 -17.38 -4.44
C GLU A 71 -6.31 -18.05 -5.17
N ARG A 72 -6.94 -19.03 -4.53
CA ARG A 72 -7.99 -19.87 -5.14
C ARG A 72 -9.41 -19.32 -4.98
N TYR A 73 -9.56 -18.16 -4.33
CA TYR A 73 -10.83 -17.49 -4.02
C TYR A 73 -10.82 -16.05 -4.53
#